data_AF-A0A971P3W5-F1
#
_entry.id   AF-A0A971P3W5-F1
#
_cell.length_a   1.000
_cell.length_b   1.000
_cell.length_c   1.000
_cell.angle_alpha   90.00
_cell.angle_beta   90.00
_cell.angle_gamma   90.00
#
_symmetry.space_group_name_H-M   'P 1'
#
loop_
_entity.id
_entity.type
_entity.pdbx_description
1 polymer ?
#
loop_
_entity_poly.entity_id
_entity_poly.type
_entity_poly.pdbx_seq_one_letter_code
_entity_poly.pdbx_strand_id
1 'polypeptide(L)'
;MVSASNSRLCVCGGTIARAHGANGWGFWPQRCPACDARFERERIRRDRIERTHAIQARITFIPPRYQAARLAHVPGKLATSLLGGGCYVWGPTGCGKTHALYGLARYLAIRHGGTVFMSFDGLLRELREGFDTRKSESAILRRYERARYLLLDDVAAGSDSVFAARVMLAVLDYRHNHLLPTYFSANVPPEKIKAVYGERVFSRLVGTCSVIRLGGEDRRLERQAAKTKEETHSARCRS
;
A
#
# COMPACT_ATOMS: atom_id res chain seq x y z
N MET A 1 70.06 -1.64 -1.46
CA MET A 1 68.86 -0.82 -1.70
C MET A 1 67.70 -1.75 -2.03
N VAL A 2 66.76 -1.97 -1.11
CA VAL A 2 65.59 -2.83 -1.38
C VAL A 2 64.60 -1.99 -2.18
N SER A 3 64.36 -2.32 -3.45
CA SER A 3 63.35 -1.64 -4.25
C SER A 3 61.98 -1.90 -3.63
N ALA A 4 61.35 -0.88 -3.05
CA ALA A 4 59.96 -1.00 -2.61
C ALA A 4 59.10 -1.27 -3.85
N SER A 5 58.47 -2.45 -3.95
CA SER A 5 57.64 -2.76 -5.11
C SER A 5 56.49 -1.76 -5.21
N ASN A 6 56.36 -1.10 -6.36
CA ASN A 6 55.29 -0.13 -6.63
C ASN A 6 53.92 -0.82 -6.89
N SER A 7 53.87 -2.14 -6.73
CA SER A 7 52.67 -2.95 -6.91
C SER A 7 52.58 -4.09 -5.90
N ARG A 8 51.34 -4.52 -5.63
CA ARG A 8 50.99 -5.73 -4.87
C ARG A 8 50.08 -6.61 -5.71
N LEU A 9 50.04 -7.90 -5.42
CA LEU A 9 49.09 -8.82 -6.05
C LEU A 9 47.77 -8.84 -5.28
N CYS A 10 46.67 -8.78 -6.02
CA CYS A 10 45.33 -9.04 -5.51
C CYS A 10 45.12 -10.55 -5.39
N VAL A 11 44.16 -10.99 -4.56
CA VAL A 11 43.77 -12.40 -4.40
C VAL A 11 43.39 -13.07 -5.73
N CYS A 12 42.89 -12.29 -6.69
CA CYS A 12 42.56 -12.77 -8.03
C CYS A 12 43.74 -12.82 -9.01
N GLY A 13 44.97 -12.56 -8.56
CA GLY A 13 46.19 -12.51 -9.38
C GLY A 13 46.42 -11.18 -10.12
N GLY A 14 45.47 -10.24 -10.06
CA GLY A 14 45.60 -8.92 -10.67
C GLY A 14 46.53 -7.97 -9.90
N THR A 15 46.98 -6.90 -10.56
CA THR A 15 47.92 -5.92 -9.97
C THR A 15 47.18 -4.82 -9.21
N ILE A 16 47.64 -4.52 -8.00
CA ILE A 16 47.21 -3.39 -7.15
C ILE A 16 48.34 -2.35 -7.18
N ALA A 17 48.05 -1.16 -7.67
CA ALA A 17 48.96 -0.01 -7.58
C ALA A 17 48.70 0.77 -6.29
N ARG A 18 49.75 1.43 -5.76
CA ARG A 18 49.61 2.34 -4.62
C ARG A 18 48.78 3.55 -5.03
N ALA A 19 47.74 3.87 -4.27
CA ALA A 19 46.87 5.02 -4.49
C ALA A 19 47.23 6.15 -3.52
N HIS A 20 46.94 7.40 -3.86
CA HIS A 20 47.16 8.56 -2.99
C HIS A 20 45.85 9.25 -2.66
N GLY A 21 45.63 9.55 -1.38
CA GLY A 21 44.50 10.35 -0.93
C GLY A 21 44.67 11.84 -1.29
N ALA A 22 43.61 12.63 -1.10
CA ALA A 22 43.62 14.08 -1.36
C ALA A 22 44.67 14.85 -0.53
N ASN A 23 45.12 14.27 0.58
CA ASN A 23 46.17 14.79 1.45
C ASN A 23 47.59 14.33 1.05
N GLY A 24 47.75 13.66 -0.11
CA GLY A 24 49.03 13.15 -0.61
C GLY A 24 49.50 11.84 0.02
N TRP A 25 48.86 11.38 1.10
CA TRP A 25 49.24 10.14 1.78
C TRP A 25 48.88 8.91 0.93
N GLY A 26 49.89 8.08 0.68
CA GLY A 26 49.76 6.88 -0.15
C GLY A 26 49.23 5.67 0.63
N PHE A 27 48.16 5.05 0.17
CA PHE A 27 47.56 3.83 0.72
C PHE A 27 47.52 2.71 -0.32
N TRP A 28 47.32 1.47 0.16
CA TRP A 28 47.15 0.31 -0.70
C TRP A 28 45.66 -0.07 -0.77
N PRO A 29 45.03 -0.02 -1.95
CA PRO A 29 43.67 -0.52 -2.13
C PRO A 29 43.56 -2.00 -1.74
N GLN A 30 42.41 -2.43 -1.24
CA GLN A 30 42.21 -3.83 -0.85
C GLN A 30 42.07 -4.78 -2.05
N ARG A 31 41.70 -4.28 -3.22
CA ARG A 31 41.46 -5.08 -4.44
C ARG A 31 42.10 -4.39 -5.65
N CYS A 32 42.43 -5.15 -6.69
CA CYS A 32 42.77 -4.56 -7.98
C CYS A 32 41.52 -3.92 -8.62
N PRO A 33 41.69 -2.98 -9.58
CA PRO A 33 40.55 -2.28 -10.20
C PRO A 33 39.48 -3.20 -10.78
N ALA A 34 39.87 -4.34 -11.38
CA ALA A 34 38.92 -5.31 -11.93
C ALA A 34 38.10 -6.03 -10.84
N CYS A 35 38.76 -6.44 -9.75
CA CYS A 35 38.13 -7.15 -8.63
C CYS A 35 37.30 -6.18 -7.75
N ASP A 36 37.67 -4.91 -7.69
CA ASP A 36 36.87 -3.84 -7.07
C ASP A 36 35.62 -3.52 -7.88
N ALA A 37 35.74 -3.34 -9.21
CA ALA A 37 34.60 -3.13 -10.09
C ALA A 37 33.62 -4.32 -10.07
N ARG A 38 34.12 -5.56 -9.94
CA ARG A 38 33.27 -6.75 -9.76
C ARG A 38 32.53 -6.73 -8.44
N PHE A 39 33.21 -6.38 -7.35
CA PHE A 39 32.60 -6.28 -6.02
C PHE A 39 31.52 -5.19 -6.00
N GLU A 40 31.78 -4.04 -6.60
CA GLU A 40 30.81 -2.96 -6.70
C GLU A 40 29.58 -3.35 -7.53
N ARG A 41 29.76 -4.06 -8.66
CA ARG A 41 28.64 -4.63 -9.43
C ARG A 41 27.80 -5.60 -8.60
N GLU A 42 28.43 -6.48 -7.82
CA GLU A 42 27.71 -7.45 -6.98
C GLU A 42 26.98 -6.74 -5.83
N ARG A 43 27.59 -5.70 -5.25
CA ARG A 43 26.94 -4.84 -4.24
C ARG A 43 25.69 -4.17 -4.81
N ILE A 44 25.79 -3.51 -5.97
CA ILE A 44 24.65 -2.89 -6.65
C ILE A 44 23.56 -3.92 -6.96
N ARG A 45 23.95 -5.12 -7.42
CA ARG A 45 23.03 -6.23 -7.69
C ARG A 45 22.28 -6.67 -6.44
N ARG A 46 23.00 -6.87 -5.32
CA ARG A 46 22.43 -7.24 -4.03
C ARG A 46 21.48 -6.16 -3.51
N ASP A 47 21.91 -4.90 -3.50
CA ASP A 47 21.09 -3.76 -3.10
C ASP A 47 19.79 -3.69 -3.91
N ARG A 48 19.84 -3.98 -5.22
CA ARG A 48 18.64 -4.03 -6.07
C ARG A 48 17.69 -5.15 -5.68
N ILE A 49 18.21 -6.35 -5.39
CA ILE A 49 17.41 -7.50 -4.95
C ILE A 49 16.75 -7.19 -3.61
N GLU A 50 17.53 -6.71 -2.63
CA GLU A 50 17.04 -6.36 -1.30
C GLU A 50 15.95 -5.29 -1.35
N ARG A 51 16.16 -4.22 -2.14
CA ARG A 51 15.14 -3.18 -2.38
C ARG A 51 13.87 -3.76 -3.00
N THR A 52 14.02 -4.65 -3.98
CA THR A 52 12.87 -5.29 -4.65
C THR A 52 12.09 -6.16 -3.66
N HIS A 53 12.78 -6.97 -2.85
CA HIS A 53 12.18 -7.81 -1.82
C HIS A 53 11.48 -6.97 -0.75
N ALA A 54 12.11 -5.87 -0.30
CA ALA A 54 11.53 -4.96 0.68
C ALA A 54 10.25 -4.29 0.16
N ILE A 55 10.22 -3.86 -1.10
CA ILE A 55 9.02 -3.31 -1.74
C ILE A 55 7.94 -4.39 -1.83
N GLN A 56 8.28 -5.59 -2.28
CA GLN A 56 7.33 -6.69 -2.44
C GLN A 56 6.70 -7.08 -1.10
N ALA A 57 7.50 -7.17 -0.03
CA ALA A 57 7.06 -7.46 1.33
C ALA A 57 6.02 -6.45 1.85
N ARG A 58 6.11 -5.18 1.43
CA ARG A 58 5.17 -4.12 1.82
C ARG A 58 3.83 -4.18 1.11
N ILE A 59 3.72 -4.89 -0.01
CA ILE A 59 2.51 -4.92 -0.86
C ILE A 59 1.86 -6.31 -0.93
N THR A 60 2.30 -7.25 -0.10
CA THR A 60 1.77 -8.63 -0.03
C THR A 60 0.28 -8.69 0.29
N PHE A 61 -0.25 -7.69 1.00
CA PHE A 61 -1.68 -7.59 1.32
C PHE A 61 -2.57 -7.25 0.10
N ILE A 62 -1.98 -6.84 -1.03
CA ILE A 62 -2.75 -6.46 -2.23
C ILE A 62 -3.12 -7.71 -3.02
N PRO A 63 -4.43 -8.00 -3.22
CA PRO A 63 -4.87 -9.17 -3.98
C PRO A 63 -4.37 -9.13 -5.43
N PRO A 64 -4.17 -10.30 -6.09
CA PRO A 64 -3.71 -10.39 -7.49
C PRO A 64 -4.48 -9.48 -8.44
N ARG A 65 -5.81 -9.42 -8.30
CA ARG A 65 -6.70 -8.58 -9.14
C ARG A 65 -6.43 -7.08 -9.05
N TYR A 66 -5.75 -6.62 -8.00
CA TYR A 66 -5.41 -5.22 -7.74
C TYR A 66 -3.91 -4.93 -7.79
N GLN A 67 -3.08 -5.90 -8.19
CA GLN A 67 -1.63 -5.68 -8.28
C GLN A 67 -1.24 -4.60 -9.30
N ALA A 68 -2.07 -4.33 -10.30
CA ALA A 68 -1.89 -3.24 -11.26
C ALA A 68 -2.46 -1.90 -10.78
N ALA A 69 -3.13 -1.84 -9.63
CA ALA A 69 -3.69 -0.59 -9.11
C ALA A 69 -2.57 0.39 -8.76
N ARG A 70 -2.68 1.62 -9.26
CA ARG A 70 -1.73 2.72 -9.05
C ARG A 70 -2.51 3.98 -8.74
N LEU A 71 -1.94 4.84 -7.89
CA LEU A 71 -2.49 6.17 -7.64
C LEU A 71 -2.57 7.01 -8.93
N ALA A 72 -1.67 6.78 -9.90
CA ALA A 72 -1.70 7.41 -11.22
C ALA A 72 -2.95 7.07 -12.05
N HIS A 73 -3.65 5.97 -11.77
CA HIS A 73 -4.91 5.61 -12.43
C HIS A 73 -6.13 6.30 -11.80
N VAL A 74 -5.92 7.05 -10.72
CA VAL A 74 -6.95 7.78 -10.00
C VAL A 74 -7.04 9.20 -10.57
N PRO A 75 -8.24 9.72 -10.88
CA PRO A 75 -8.40 11.09 -11.36
C PRO A 75 -7.67 12.10 -10.47
N GLY A 76 -6.94 13.05 -11.08
CA GLY A 76 -6.02 13.95 -10.37
C GLY A 76 -6.63 14.65 -9.15
N LYS A 77 -7.86 15.20 -9.29
CA LYS A 77 -8.59 15.83 -8.17
C LYS A 77 -8.79 14.86 -6.99
N LEU A 78 -9.17 13.62 -7.27
CA LEU A 78 -9.37 12.58 -6.26
C LEU A 78 -8.03 12.13 -5.67
N ALA A 79 -6.98 12.01 -6.48
CA ALA A 79 -5.65 11.67 -5.98
C ALA A 79 -5.12 12.73 -5.00
N THR A 80 -5.33 14.02 -5.29
CA THR A 80 -4.97 15.11 -4.38
C THR A 80 -5.72 15.01 -3.06
N SER A 81 -7.05 14.80 -3.09
CA SER A 81 -7.83 14.63 -1.87
C SER A 81 -7.40 13.41 -1.06
N LEU A 82 -7.14 12.27 -1.71
CA LEU A 82 -6.64 11.05 -1.07
C LEU A 82 -5.25 11.22 -0.43
N LEU A 83 -4.46 12.21 -0.86
CA LEU A 83 -3.18 12.53 -0.22
C LEU A 83 -3.30 13.62 0.85
N GLY A 84 -4.39 14.37 0.86
CA GLY A 84 -4.63 15.47 1.80
C GLY A 84 -5.08 15.03 3.20
N GLY A 85 -5.40 13.75 3.40
CA GLY A 85 -5.85 13.22 4.68
C GLY A 85 -6.86 12.08 4.53
N GLY A 86 -7.59 11.77 5.60
CA GLY A 86 -8.65 10.77 5.55
C GLY A 86 -9.71 11.10 4.50
N CYS A 87 -10.29 10.06 3.87
CA CYS A 87 -11.30 10.25 2.83
C CYS A 87 -12.42 9.22 2.95
N TYR A 88 -13.64 9.65 2.65
CA TYR A 88 -14.79 8.78 2.48
C TYR A 88 -15.21 8.78 1.01
N VAL A 89 -14.82 7.73 0.28
CA VAL A 89 -15.08 7.59 -1.15
C VAL A 89 -16.35 6.78 -1.36
N TRP A 90 -17.40 7.39 -1.90
CA TRP A 90 -18.67 6.72 -2.12
C TRP A 90 -19.19 6.85 -3.55
N GLY A 91 -20.09 5.96 -3.95
CA GLY A 91 -20.68 5.98 -5.29
C GLY A 91 -21.27 4.62 -5.68
N PRO A 92 -21.84 4.49 -6.88
CA PRO A 92 -22.42 3.25 -7.34
C PRO A 92 -21.37 2.13 -7.48
N THR A 93 -21.85 0.88 -7.52
CA THR A 93 -21.01 -0.28 -7.80
C THR A 93 -20.32 -0.12 -9.15
N GLY A 94 -19.09 -0.62 -9.26
CA GLY A 94 -18.40 -0.65 -10.55
C GLY A 94 -17.58 0.58 -10.92
N CYS A 95 -17.75 1.72 -10.26
CA CYS A 95 -17.06 2.96 -10.64
C CYS A 95 -15.55 2.97 -10.34
N GLY A 96 -15.03 1.97 -9.61
CA GLY A 96 -13.58 1.82 -9.35
C GLY A 96 -13.08 2.30 -7.97
N LYS A 97 -13.97 2.53 -7.00
CA LYS A 97 -13.63 2.96 -5.63
C LYS A 97 -12.57 2.07 -4.97
N THR A 98 -12.81 0.76 -4.90
CA THR A 98 -11.87 -0.22 -4.35
C THR A 98 -10.52 -0.19 -5.08
N HIS A 99 -10.53 -0.05 -6.42
CA HIS A 99 -9.30 0.04 -7.21
C HIS A 99 -8.51 1.31 -6.87
N ALA A 100 -9.19 2.45 -6.67
CA ALA A 100 -8.56 3.69 -6.21
C ALA A 100 -7.96 3.54 -4.81
N LEU A 101 -8.70 2.93 -3.88
CA LEU A 101 -8.19 2.63 -2.53
C LEU A 101 -6.96 1.73 -2.56
N TYR A 102 -6.93 0.65 -3.36
CA TYR A 102 -5.72 -0.17 -3.51
C TYR A 102 -4.56 0.59 -4.17
N GLY A 103 -4.85 1.48 -5.12
CA GLY A 103 -3.85 2.35 -5.72
C GLY A 103 -3.19 3.27 -4.68
N LEU A 104 -3.98 3.84 -3.79
CA LEU A 104 -3.51 4.61 -2.65
C LEU A 104 -2.75 3.74 -1.64
N ALA A 105 -3.32 2.60 -1.23
CA ALA A 105 -2.70 1.69 -0.27
C ALA A 105 -1.32 1.25 -0.73
N ARG A 106 -1.16 0.93 -2.01
CA ARG A 106 0.13 0.61 -2.61
C ARG A 106 1.12 1.76 -2.49
N TYR A 107 0.68 2.97 -2.85
CA TYR A 107 1.52 4.15 -2.78
C TYR A 107 1.99 4.42 -1.34
N LEU A 108 1.07 4.39 -0.37
CA LEU A 108 1.38 4.59 1.05
C LEU A 108 2.30 3.50 1.60
N ALA A 109 2.03 2.24 1.27
CA ALA A 109 2.83 1.12 1.74
C ALA A 109 4.27 1.18 1.22
N ILE A 110 4.46 1.46 -0.08
CA ILE A 110 5.79 1.55 -0.69
C ILE A 110 6.57 2.73 -0.11
N ARG A 111 5.94 3.91 -0.02
CA ARG A 111 6.62 5.18 0.29
C ARG A 111 6.79 5.43 1.78
N HIS A 112 5.87 4.94 2.62
CA HIS A 112 5.80 5.29 4.04
C HIS A 112 5.66 4.08 4.99
N GLY A 113 5.25 2.91 4.48
CA GLY A 113 4.95 1.74 5.32
C GLY A 113 3.78 1.97 6.28
N GLY A 114 3.52 1.00 7.15
CA GLY A 114 2.49 1.10 8.20
C GLY A 114 1.04 1.17 7.68
N THR A 115 0.79 0.64 6.49
CA THR A 115 -0.53 0.60 5.86
C THR A 115 -1.26 -0.68 6.25
N VAL A 116 -2.48 -0.54 6.76
CA VAL A 116 -3.42 -1.64 7.01
C VAL A 116 -4.59 -1.48 6.05
N PHE A 117 -4.89 -2.53 5.31
CA PHE A 117 -6.04 -2.62 4.41
C PHE A 117 -6.91 -3.79 4.84
N MET A 118 -8.22 -3.57 4.98
CA MET A 118 -9.18 -4.62 5.32
C MET A 118 -10.56 -4.26 4.74
N SER A 119 -11.38 -5.25 4.41
CA SER A 119 -12.81 -4.98 4.20
C SER A 119 -13.48 -4.70 5.54
N PHE A 120 -14.51 -3.85 5.57
CA PHE A 120 -15.18 -3.57 6.84
C PHE A 120 -15.81 -4.83 7.45
N ASP A 121 -16.45 -5.67 6.64
CA ASP A 121 -16.94 -6.98 7.08
C ASP A 121 -15.83 -7.92 7.57
N GLY A 122 -14.64 -7.85 6.96
CA GLY A 122 -13.48 -8.63 7.39
C GLY A 122 -13.00 -8.23 8.78
N LEU A 123 -12.97 -6.93 9.07
CA LEU A 123 -12.68 -6.40 10.41
C LEU A 123 -13.71 -6.90 11.44
N LEU A 124 -15.00 -6.81 11.13
CA LEU A 124 -16.06 -7.27 12.02
C LEU A 124 -15.93 -8.77 12.31
N ARG A 125 -15.62 -9.56 11.28
CA ARG A 125 -15.38 -11.01 11.42
C ARG A 125 -14.17 -11.31 12.29
N GLU A 126 -13.02 -10.66 12.06
CA GLU A 126 -11.82 -10.84 12.90
C GLU A 126 -12.11 -10.55 14.37
N LEU A 127 -12.88 -9.50 14.66
CA LEU A 127 -13.27 -9.17 16.03
C LEU A 127 -14.18 -10.24 16.64
N ARG A 128 -15.20 -10.72 15.90
CA ARG A 128 -16.07 -11.82 16.34
C ARG A 128 -15.29 -13.10 16.65
N GLU A 129 -14.44 -13.54 15.74
CA GLU A 129 -13.59 -14.73 15.96
C GLU A 129 -12.60 -14.53 17.14
N GLY A 130 -12.17 -13.28 17.37
CA GLY A 130 -11.36 -12.92 18.53
C GLY A 130 -12.08 -13.16 19.87
N PHE A 131 -13.39 -12.90 19.94
CA PHE A 131 -14.20 -13.20 21.12
C PHE A 131 -14.24 -14.70 21.42
N ASP A 132 -14.40 -15.52 20.39
CA ASP A 132 -14.53 -16.99 20.55
C ASP A 132 -13.22 -17.66 20.96
N THR A 133 -12.07 -17.08 20.59
CA THR A 133 -10.75 -17.70 20.74
C THR A 133 -9.92 -17.19 21.93
N ARG A 134 -10.49 -16.35 22.82
CA ARG A 134 -9.79 -15.66 23.93
C ARG A 134 -8.56 -14.82 23.50
N LYS A 135 -8.37 -14.54 22.21
CA LYS A 135 -7.47 -13.47 21.80
C LYS A 135 -8.06 -12.17 22.32
N SER A 136 -7.27 -11.31 22.97
CA SER A 136 -7.84 -10.07 23.48
C SER A 136 -8.38 -9.25 22.31
N GLU A 137 -9.69 -9.05 22.23
CA GLU A 137 -10.38 -8.15 21.29
C GLU A 137 -9.61 -6.82 21.17
N SER A 138 -9.14 -6.33 22.31
CA SER A 138 -8.33 -5.12 22.43
C SER A 138 -7.04 -5.14 21.58
N ALA A 139 -6.40 -6.29 21.38
CA ALA A 139 -5.22 -6.41 20.52
C ALA A 139 -5.56 -6.31 19.04
N ILE A 140 -6.68 -6.92 18.63
CA ILE A 140 -7.19 -6.83 17.25
C ILE A 140 -7.55 -5.38 16.98
N LEU A 141 -8.36 -4.75 17.84
CA LEU A 141 -8.78 -3.37 17.69
C LEU A 141 -7.59 -2.40 17.65
N ARG A 142 -6.59 -2.57 18.54
CA ARG A 142 -5.37 -1.76 18.58
C ARG A 142 -4.61 -1.75 17.24
N ARG A 143 -4.65 -2.84 16.48
CA ARG A 143 -4.02 -2.91 15.13
C ARG A 143 -4.63 -1.88 14.19
N TYR A 144 -5.95 -1.74 14.21
CA TYR A 144 -6.70 -0.82 13.36
C TYR A 144 -6.64 0.62 13.87
N GLU A 145 -6.76 0.80 15.18
CA GLU A 145 -6.61 2.10 15.85
C GLU A 145 -5.25 2.73 15.57
N ARG A 146 -4.15 1.97 15.74
CA ARG A 146 -2.77 2.49 15.69
C ARG A 146 -2.13 2.43 14.31
N ALA A 147 -2.81 1.88 13.30
CA ALA A 147 -2.28 1.83 11.94
C ALA A 147 -1.96 3.26 11.45
N ARG A 148 -0.76 3.47 10.91
CA ARG A 148 -0.38 4.79 10.36
C ARG A 148 -1.34 5.22 9.26
N TYR A 149 -1.71 4.28 8.39
CA TYR A 149 -2.75 4.46 7.39
C TYR A 149 -3.73 3.29 7.46
N LEU A 150 -5.00 3.59 7.71
CA LEU A 150 -6.07 2.58 7.72
C LEU A 150 -6.95 2.78 6.50
N LEU A 151 -7.10 1.72 5.69
CA LEU A 151 -8.05 1.67 4.59
C LEU A 151 -9.08 0.59 4.86
N LEU A 152 -10.35 1.00 4.94
CA LEU A 152 -11.51 0.14 5.11
C LEU A 152 -12.34 0.13 3.84
N ASP A 153 -12.37 -1.01 3.16
CA ASP A 153 -13.10 -1.19 1.91
C ASP A 153 -14.52 -1.69 2.17
N ASP A 154 -15.45 -1.25 1.33
CA ASP A 154 -16.83 -1.72 1.22
C ASP A 154 -17.65 -1.55 2.50
N VAL A 155 -17.62 -0.36 3.08
CA VAL A 155 -18.55 0.02 4.15
C VAL A 155 -19.96 0.09 3.56
N ALA A 156 -20.82 -0.82 4.02
CA ALA A 156 -22.21 -0.93 3.60
C ALA A 156 -23.17 -0.73 4.77
N ALA A 157 -24.37 -0.24 4.47
CA ALA A 157 -25.49 -0.23 5.40
C ALA A 157 -26.05 -1.65 5.57
N GLY A 158 -25.48 -2.44 6.48
CA GLY A 158 -25.84 -3.84 6.73
C GLY A 158 -26.73 -4.08 7.98
N SER A 159 -27.20 -5.33 8.13
CA SER A 159 -28.20 -5.77 9.12
C SER A 159 -27.70 -5.94 10.56
N ASP A 160 -26.39 -5.87 10.81
CA ASP A 160 -25.81 -5.96 12.17
C ASP A 160 -25.19 -4.62 12.61
N SER A 161 -26.04 -3.58 12.54
CA SER A 161 -25.62 -2.19 12.62
C SER A 161 -25.10 -1.78 14.00
N VAL A 162 -25.56 -2.39 15.10
CA VAL A 162 -25.17 -2.01 16.47
C VAL A 162 -23.71 -2.37 16.76
N PHE A 163 -23.32 -3.62 16.51
CA PHE A 163 -21.93 -4.05 16.70
C PHE A 163 -21.00 -3.29 15.75
N ALA A 164 -21.40 -3.19 14.48
CA ALA A 164 -20.64 -2.45 13.48
C ALA A 164 -20.48 -0.96 13.83
N ALA A 165 -21.53 -0.30 14.32
CA ALA A 165 -21.47 1.08 14.80
C ALA A 165 -20.49 1.23 15.96
N ARG A 166 -20.52 0.30 16.92
CA ARG A 166 -19.63 0.32 18.09
C ARG A 166 -18.16 0.21 17.67
N VAL A 167 -17.85 -0.74 16.78
CA VAL A 167 -16.49 -0.94 16.25
C VAL A 167 -16.04 0.29 15.44
N MET A 168 -16.89 0.79 14.56
CA MET A 168 -16.57 1.96 13.74
C MET A 168 -16.32 3.19 14.61
N LEU A 169 -17.15 3.41 15.64
CA LEU A 169 -17.00 4.52 16.57
C LEU A 169 -15.68 4.41 17.36
N ALA A 170 -15.37 3.24 17.91
CA ALA A 170 -14.13 3.03 18.66
C ALA A 170 -12.88 3.33 17.81
N VAL A 171 -12.84 2.79 16.57
CA VAL A 171 -11.74 3.04 15.64
C VAL A 171 -11.66 4.50 15.24
N LEU A 172 -12.79 5.14 14.90
CA LEU A 172 -12.81 6.55 14.50
C LEU A 172 -12.44 7.50 15.63
N ASP A 173 -12.92 7.26 16.86
CA ASP A 173 -12.63 8.10 18.02
C ASP A 173 -11.13 8.10 18.33
N TYR A 174 -10.50 6.92 18.40
CA TYR A 174 -9.06 6.84 18.63
C TYR A 174 -8.28 7.58 17.53
N ARG A 175 -8.62 7.31 16.27
CA ARG A 175 -7.90 7.85 15.12
C ARG A 175 -8.10 9.35 14.97
N HIS A 176 -9.28 9.86 15.26
CA HIS A 176 -9.57 11.29 15.29
C HIS A 176 -8.71 11.99 16.35
N ASN A 177 -8.70 11.47 17.58
CA ASN A 177 -7.97 12.08 18.70
C ASN A 177 -6.43 12.06 18.48
N HIS A 178 -5.93 11.14 17.65
CA HIS A 178 -4.51 11.02 17.31
C HIS A 178 -4.16 11.53 15.90
N LEU A 179 -5.09 12.20 15.22
CA LEU A 179 -4.91 12.74 13.86
C LEU A 179 -4.41 11.70 12.85
N LEU A 180 -4.87 10.45 12.97
CA LEU A 180 -4.47 9.35 12.09
C LEU A 180 -5.41 9.25 10.87
N PRO A 181 -4.87 9.31 9.64
CA PRO A 181 -5.69 9.34 8.43
C PRO A 181 -6.41 8.01 8.19
N THR A 182 -7.70 8.08 7.89
CA THR A 182 -8.55 6.90 7.64
C THR A 182 -9.25 7.02 6.30
N TYR A 183 -9.19 5.97 5.50
CA TYR A 183 -9.77 5.93 4.17
C TYR A 183 -10.87 4.90 4.12
N PHE A 184 -12.03 5.29 3.60
CA PHE A 184 -13.19 4.45 3.47
C PHE A 184 -13.61 4.36 2.01
N SER A 185 -14.07 3.19 1.58
CA SER A 185 -14.92 3.08 0.39
C SER A 185 -16.31 2.61 0.79
N ALA A 186 -17.34 3.12 0.12
CA ALA A 186 -18.72 2.75 0.39
C ALA A 186 -19.59 2.77 -0.87
N ASN A 187 -20.62 1.93 -0.91
CA ASN A 187 -21.64 1.97 -1.97
C ASN A 187 -22.84 2.87 -1.62
N VAL A 188 -22.82 3.45 -0.41
CA VAL A 188 -23.90 4.29 0.11
C VAL A 188 -23.42 5.72 0.33
N PRO A 189 -24.31 6.72 0.22
CA PRO A 189 -23.97 8.09 0.55
C PRO A 189 -23.82 8.26 2.08
N PRO A 190 -23.10 9.29 2.55
CA PRO A 190 -22.79 9.47 3.97
C PRO A 190 -24.05 9.70 4.84
N GLU A 191 -25.16 10.19 4.27
CA GLU A 191 -26.43 10.33 4.98
C GLU A 191 -27.02 8.96 5.37
N LYS A 192 -26.79 7.91 4.56
CA LYS A 192 -27.20 6.55 4.93
C LYS A 192 -26.33 5.99 6.06
N ILE A 193 -25.04 6.35 6.10
CA ILE A 193 -24.16 5.99 7.23
C ILE A 193 -24.69 6.61 8.52
N LYS A 194 -25.12 7.88 8.49
CA LYS A 194 -25.73 8.55 9.64
C LYS A 194 -26.97 7.80 10.14
N ALA A 195 -27.85 7.37 9.23
CA ALA A 195 -29.06 6.64 9.59
C ALA A 195 -28.77 5.27 10.23
N VAL A 196 -27.72 4.58 9.79
CA VAL A 196 -27.41 3.20 10.23
C VAL A 196 -26.50 3.15 11.45
N TYR A 197 -25.46 4.00 11.49
CA TYR A 197 -24.43 3.98 12.53
C TYR A 197 -24.57 5.13 13.53
N GLY A 198 -25.52 6.03 13.31
CA GLY A 198 -25.85 7.13 14.22
C GLY A 198 -25.01 8.39 14.05
N GLU A 199 -25.44 9.45 14.75
CA GLU A 199 -24.86 10.80 14.65
C GLU A 199 -23.38 10.85 15.02
N ARG A 200 -22.97 10.09 16.06
CA ARG A 200 -21.60 10.14 16.58
C ARG A 200 -20.59 9.65 15.56
N VAL A 201 -20.89 8.52 14.91
CA VAL A 201 -20.05 7.96 13.83
C VAL A 201 -19.98 8.92 12.66
N PHE A 202 -21.12 9.47 12.25
CA PHE A 202 -21.19 10.42 11.14
C PHE A 202 -20.38 11.70 11.43
N SER A 203 -20.53 12.27 12.62
CA SER A 203 -19.79 13.46 13.06
C SER A 203 -18.28 13.23 13.02
N ARG A 204 -17.79 12.07 13.51
CA ARG A 204 -16.36 11.73 13.45
C ARG A 204 -15.88 11.46 12.03
N LEU A 205 -16.71 10.84 11.20
CA LEU A 205 -16.40 10.55 9.80
C LEU A 205 -16.23 11.85 9.01
N VAL A 206 -17.19 12.77 9.08
CA VAL A 206 -17.13 14.06 8.37
C VAL A 206 -16.05 14.97 8.95
N GLY A 207 -15.82 14.92 10.27
CA GLY A 207 -14.76 15.70 10.91
C GLY A 207 -13.34 15.21 10.60
N THR A 208 -13.17 13.95 10.20
CA THR A 208 -11.85 13.34 9.95
C THR A 208 -11.58 13.10 8.46
N CYS A 209 -12.62 13.04 7.64
CA CYS A 209 -12.52 12.62 6.25
C CYS A 209 -13.12 13.63 5.29
N SER A 210 -12.42 13.87 4.19
CA SER A 210 -13.01 14.51 3.00
C SER A 210 -14.00 13.54 2.34
N VAL A 211 -15.23 13.98 2.12
CA VAL A 211 -16.28 13.19 1.45
C VAL A 211 -16.15 13.36 -0.06
N ILE A 212 -16.00 12.24 -0.79
CA ILE A 212 -15.78 12.26 -2.23
C ILE A 212 -16.74 11.29 -2.92
N ARG A 213 -17.53 11.82 -3.86
CA ARG A 213 -18.39 11.00 -4.71
C ARG A 213 -17.64 10.59 -5.98
N LEU A 214 -17.60 9.29 -6.23
CA LEU A 214 -17.03 8.69 -7.41
C LEU A 214 -18.14 8.17 -8.32
N GLY A 215 -18.42 8.91 -9.38
CA GLY A 215 -19.39 8.54 -10.43
C GLY A 215 -18.71 7.86 -11.63
N GLY A 216 -19.53 7.39 -12.57
CA GLY A 216 -19.12 6.78 -13.83
C GLY A 216 -19.84 5.46 -14.11
N GLU A 217 -19.77 5.00 -15.35
CA GLU A 217 -20.30 3.69 -15.77
C GLU A 217 -19.58 2.54 -15.06
N ASP A 218 -20.24 1.38 -14.97
CA ASP A 218 -19.67 0.20 -14.33
C ASP A 218 -18.53 -0.38 -15.20
N ARG A 219 -17.30 -0.01 -14.82
CA ARG A 219 -16.08 -0.46 -15.51
C ARG A 219 -15.86 -1.98 -15.42
N ARG A 220 -16.59 -2.70 -14.56
CA ARG A 220 -16.54 -4.17 -14.49
C ARG A 220 -17.33 -4.78 -15.65
N LEU A 221 -18.47 -4.17 -15.99
CA LEU A 221 -19.29 -4.59 -17.13
C LEU A 221 -18.58 -4.30 -18.46
N GLU A 222 -17.92 -3.13 -18.58
CA GLU A 222 -17.11 -2.80 -19.76
C GLU A 222 -15.98 -3.81 -20.00
N ARG A 223 -15.28 -4.24 -18.92
CA ARG A 223 -14.20 -5.24 -19.03
C ARG A 223 -14.70 -6.63 -19.42
N GLN A 224 -15.91 -7.02 -18.98
CA GLN A 224 -16.52 -8.26 -19.41
C GLN A 224 -16.94 -8.19 -20.88
N ALA A 225 -17.57 -7.09 -21.29
CA ALA A 225 -17.94 -6.85 -22.68
C ALA A 225 -16.72 -6.81 -23.63
N ALA A 226 -15.59 -6.25 -23.18
CA ALA A 226 -14.34 -6.23 -23.94
C ALA A 226 -13.74 -7.64 -24.12
N LYS A 227 -13.73 -8.46 -23.06
CA LYS A 227 -13.27 -9.85 -23.12
C LYS A 227 -14.13 -10.72 -24.05
N THR A 228 -15.45 -10.59 -23.97
CA THR A 228 -16.36 -11.33 -24.85
C THR A 228 -16.20 -10.95 -26.32
N LYS A 229 -15.86 -9.68 -26.61
CA LYS A 229 -15.54 -9.22 -27.97
C LYS A 229 -14.20 -9.77 -28.49
N GLU A 230 -13.17 -9.86 -27.65
CA GLU A 230 -11.89 -10.48 -28.02
C GLU A 230 -12.03 -11.99 -28.26
N GLU A 231 -12.82 -12.69 -27.44
CA GLU A 231 -13.10 -14.12 -27.60
C GLU A 231 -13.94 -14.42 -28.86
N THR A 232 -14.96 -13.61 -29.15
CA THR A 232 -15.76 -13.75 -30.39
C THR A 232 -14.98 -13.35 -31.65
N HIS A 233 -14.07 -12.38 -31.58
CA HIS A 233 -13.18 -12.02 -32.69
C HIS A 233 -12.12 -13.10 -32.95
N SER A 234 -11.52 -13.66 -31.89
CA SER A 234 -10.58 -14.79 -31.96
C SER A 234 -11.24 -16.09 -32.46
N ALA A 235 -12.53 -16.30 -32.19
CA ALA A 235 -13.29 -17.43 -32.72
C ALA A 235 -13.63 -17.27 -34.22
N ARG A 236 -13.95 -16.04 -34.67
CA ARG A 236 -14.23 -15.74 -36.09
C ARG A 236 -13.00 -15.74 -37.00
N CYS A 237 -11.80 -15.49 -36.48
CA CYS A 237 -10.56 -15.55 -37.26
C CYS A 237 -9.98 -16.96 -37.40
N ARG A 238 -10.56 -17.97 -36.74
CA ARG A 238 -10.13 -19.39 -36.81
C ARG A 238 -11.10 -20.28 -37.61
N SER A 239 -12.13 -19.69 -38.18
CA SER A 239 -13.14 -20.32 -39.07
C SER A 239 -12.98 -19.75 -40.47
#